data_AF-A0A524AK40-F1
#
_entry.id   AF-A0A524AK40-F1
#
_cell.length_a   1.000
_cell.length_b   1.000
_cell.length_c   1.000
_cell.angle_alpha   90.00
_cell.angle_beta   90.00
_cell.angle_gamma   90.00
#
_symmetry.space_group_name_H-M   'P 1'
#
loop_
_entity.id
_entity.type
_entity.pdbx_description
1 polymer ?
#
loop_
_entity_poly.entity_id
_entity_poly.type
_entity_poly.pdbx_seq_one_letter_code
_entity_poly.pdbx_strand_id
1 'polypeptide(L)'
;MSTRDTQAIQELKSAIAEGKNWYVAVLEEIRLWSSPEEDYDGRHYQYLVDNEAFDWLALAERLCEELDGFVSEKERANLLFFGIPPIELSKDEFKNIIGDFKYQAHLNYFYGVLVERFLILAVTEEIRKKKRVLGLNNDNG
;
A
#
# COMPACT_ATOMS: atom_id res chain seq x y z
N MET A 1 14.79 8.44 1.96
CA MET A 1 15.25 7.06 2.19
C MET A 1 16.45 7.01 3.15
N SER A 2 16.46 6.09 4.12
CA SER A 2 17.59 5.87 5.03
C SER A 2 18.61 4.87 4.48
N THR A 3 19.81 4.78 5.10
CA THR A 3 20.81 3.75 4.76
C THR A 3 20.27 2.33 4.97
N ARG A 4 19.44 2.14 6.00
CA ARG A 4 18.79 0.86 6.29
C ARG A 4 17.82 0.45 5.19
N ASP A 5 17.03 1.41 4.70
CA ASP A 5 16.06 1.16 3.64
C ASP A 5 16.75 0.87 2.30
N THR A 6 17.90 1.51 2.05
CA THR A 6 18.74 1.19 0.88
C THR A 6 19.27 -0.25 0.94
N GLN A 7 19.67 -0.71 2.13
CA GLN A 7 20.13 -2.07 2.35
C GLN A 7 18.98 -3.09 2.19
N ALA A 8 17.79 -2.78 2.71
CA ALA A 8 16.58 -3.57 2.52
C ALA A 8 16.29 -3.86 1.03
N ILE A 9 16.46 -2.86 0.15
CA ILE A 9 16.28 -3.05 -1.30
C ILE A 9 17.29 -4.06 -1.88
N GLN A 10 18.54 -4.05 -1.41
CA GLN A 10 19.57 -4.98 -1.90
C GLN A 10 19.33 -6.42 -1.41
N GLU A 11 18.91 -6.55 -0.14
CA GLU A 11 18.52 -7.83 0.45
C GLU A 11 17.30 -8.41 -0.26
N LEU A 12 16.31 -7.57 -0.59
CA LEU A 12 15.13 -7.93 -1.37
C LEU A 12 15.49 -8.56 -2.72
N LYS A 13 16.31 -7.84 -3.52
CA LYS A 13 16.71 -8.30 -4.87
C LYS A 13 17.48 -9.62 -4.78
N SER A 14 18.35 -9.75 -3.78
CA SER A 14 19.14 -10.97 -3.57
C SER A 14 18.24 -12.16 -3.21
N ALA A 15 17.31 -11.98 -2.26
CA ALA A 15 16.40 -13.04 -1.83
C ALA A 15 15.54 -13.56 -2.99
N ILE A 16 15.04 -12.66 -3.86
CA ILE A 16 14.23 -13.06 -5.02
C ILE A 16 15.10 -13.77 -6.07
N ALA A 17 16.32 -13.31 -6.31
CA ALA A 17 17.27 -13.97 -7.20
C ALA A 17 17.63 -15.40 -6.73
N GLU A 18 17.64 -15.64 -5.41
CA GLU A 18 17.82 -16.96 -4.79
C GLU A 18 16.55 -17.85 -4.86
N GLY A 19 15.46 -17.36 -5.44
CA GLY A 19 14.23 -18.11 -5.67
C GLY A 19 13.17 -17.95 -4.59
N LYS A 20 13.32 -16.99 -3.68
CA LYS A 20 12.27 -16.66 -2.70
C LYS A 20 11.03 -16.09 -3.41
N ASN A 21 9.85 -16.42 -2.89
CA ASN A 21 8.61 -15.80 -3.36
C ASN A 21 8.67 -14.29 -3.11
N TRP A 22 8.51 -13.49 -4.17
CA TRP A 22 8.66 -12.04 -4.12
C TRP A 22 7.70 -11.36 -3.13
N TYR A 23 6.47 -11.85 -3.01
CA TYR A 23 5.48 -11.25 -2.12
C TYR A 23 5.89 -11.44 -0.66
N VAL A 24 6.37 -12.63 -0.30
CA VAL A 24 6.91 -12.89 1.04
C VAL A 24 8.13 -12.01 1.31
N ALA A 25 9.05 -11.92 0.35
CA ALA A 25 10.24 -11.08 0.48
C ALA A 25 9.88 -9.59 0.68
N VAL A 26 8.94 -9.06 -0.10
CA VAL A 26 8.43 -7.68 0.05
C VAL A 26 7.83 -7.47 1.45
N LEU A 27 7.02 -8.40 1.96
CA LEU A 27 6.41 -8.26 3.29
C LEU A 27 7.47 -8.27 4.41
N GLU A 28 8.54 -9.04 4.26
CA GLU A 28 9.67 -9.05 5.20
C GLU A 28 10.44 -7.72 5.17
N GLU A 29 10.68 -7.15 4.00
CA GLU A 29 11.32 -5.84 3.91
C GLU A 29 10.42 -4.73 4.43
N ILE A 30 9.12 -4.84 4.18
CA ILE A 30 8.10 -3.98 4.79
C ILE A 30 8.23 -3.99 6.30
N ARG A 31 8.55 -5.12 6.95
CA ARG A 31 8.78 -5.15 8.40
C ARG A 31 9.98 -4.27 8.80
N LEU A 32 11.07 -4.32 8.04
CA LEU A 32 12.33 -3.66 8.37
C LEU A 32 12.39 -2.19 7.96
N TRP A 33 11.54 -1.77 7.02
CA TRP A 33 11.50 -0.41 6.50
C TRP A 33 11.30 0.64 7.58
N SER A 34 12.06 1.73 7.53
CA SER A 34 12.13 2.71 8.61
C SER A 34 11.66 4.10 8.22
N SER A 35 11.79 4.50 6.95
CA SER A 35 11.28 5.79 6.48
C SER A 35 9.74 5.81 6.48
N PRO A 36 9.09 6.79 7.12
CA PRO A 36 7.63 6.91 7.08
C PRO A 36 7.12 7.45 5.74
N GLU A 37 7.99 8.12 4.98
CA GLU A 37 7.71 8.72 3.67
C GLU A 37 9.03 8.89 2.90
N GLU A 38 8.93 9.08 1.58
CA GLU A 38 10.06 9.48 0.73
C GLU A 38 9.61 10.08 -0.60
N ASP A 39 10.51 10.84 -1.24
CA ASP A 39 10.37 11.23 -2.64
C ASP A 39 11.16 10.26 -3.53
N TYR A 40 10.47 9.61 -4.46
CA TYR A 40 11.06 8.67 -5.41
C TYR A 40 10.41 8.80 -6.78
N ASP A 41 11.22 8.82 -7.83
CA ASP A 41 10.81 8.97 -9.24
C ASP A 41 9.77 10.09 -9.49
N GLY A 42 9.97 11.24 -8.83
CA GLY A 42 9.09 12.40 -8.97
C GLY A 42 7.73 12.28 -8.25
N ARG A 43 7.51 11.20 -7.49
CA ARG A 43 6.33 10.99 -6.65
C ARG A 43 6.72 11.04 -5.17
N HIS A 44 5.87 11.70 -4.39
CA HIS A 44 5.94 11.65 -2.92
C HIS A 44 5.14 10.45 -2.42
N TYR A 45 5.81 9.53 -1.75
CA TYR A 45 5.23 8.37 -1.11
C TYR A 45 5.09 8.61 0.39
N GLN A 46 3.86 8.57 0.90
CA GLN A 46 3.58 8.60 2.33
C GLN A 46 3.10 7.22 2.79
N TYR A 47 3.93 6.52 3.55
CA TYR A 47 3.64 5.16 4.03
C TYR A 47 2.96 5.16 5.39
N LEU A 48 3.34 6.09 6.27
CA LEU A 48 2.82 6.18 7.63
C LEU A 48 2.20 7.56 7.87
N VAL A 49 0.88 7.60 7.97
CA VAL A 49 0.10 8.81 8.24
C VAL A 49 0.05 9.07 9.74
N ASP A 50 0.38 10.29 10.13
CA ASP A 50 0.36 10.78 11.53
C ASP A 50 1.10 9.88 12.53
N ASN A 51 2.10 9.12 12.08
CA ASN A 51 2.80 8.09 12.86
C ASN A 51 1.93 6.95 13.40
N GLU A 52 0.69 6.80 12.93
CA GLU A 52 -0.29 5.85 13.47
C GLU A 52 -0.87 4.90 12.43
N ALA A 53 -1.04 5.35 11.17
CA ALA A 53 -1.77 4.63 10.14
C ALA A 53 -0.84 4.24 8.98
N PHE A 54 -0.53 2.95 8.87
CA PHE A 54 0.42 2.41 7.89
C PHE A 54 -0.27 1.87 6.64
N ASP A 55 -0.04 2.52 5.50
CA ASP A 55 -0.38 2.01 4.17
C ASP A 55 0.73 1.10 3.66
N TRP A 56 0.63 -0.18 4.00
CA TRP A 56 1.61 -1.16 3.55
C TRP A 56 1.57 -1.40 2.03
N LEU A 57 0.45 -1.14 1.36
CA LEU A 57 0.34 -1.29 -0.10
C LEU A 57 1.08 -0.18 -0.82
N ALA A 58 1.06 1.05 -0.29
CA ALA A 58 1.89 2.14 -0.81
C ALA A 58 3.39 1.80 -0.74
N LEU A 59 3.84 1.18 0.36
CA LEU A 59 5.22 0.71 0.47
C LEU A 59 5.50 -0.50 -0.43
N ALA A 60 4.55 -1.42 -0.56
CA ALA A 60 4.66 -2.54 -1.49
C ALA A 60 4.79 -2.06 -2.94
N GLU A 61 4.01 -1.05 -3.35
CA GLU A 61 4.09 -0.40 -4.67
C GLU A 61 5.50 0.12 -4.92
N ARG A 62 6.03 0.93 -3.99
CA ARG A 62 7.39 1.46 -4.07
C ARG A 62 8.43 0.34 -4.21
N LEU A 63 8.37 -0.68 -3.36
CA LEU A 63 9.33 -1.78 -3.39
C LEU A 63 9.23 -2.56 -4.70
N CYS A 64 8.02 -2.71 -5.27
CA CYS A 64 7.85 -3.36 -6.56
C CYS A 64 8.50 -2.60 -7.73
N GLU A 65 8.70 -1.28 -7.64
CA GLU A 65 9.44 -0.51 -8.67
C GLU A 65 10.92 -0.92 -8.72
N GLU A 66 11.48 -1.43 -7.62
CA GLU A 66 12.84 -1.96 -7.59
C GLU A 66 12.94 -3.38 -8.20
N LEU A 67 11.81 -4.04 -8.42
CA LEU A 67 11.69 -5.44 -8.82
C LEU A 67 11.35 -5.62 -10.30
N ASP A 68 11.54 -4.59 -11.12
CA ASP A 68 11.34 -4.69 -12.56
C ASP A 68 12.15 -5.86 -13.15
N GLY A 69 11.46 -6.77 -13.84
CA GLY A 69 12.01 -7.99 -14.41
C GLY A 69 11.99 -9.21 -13.48
N PHE A 70 11.72 -9.05 -12.17
CA PHE A 70 11.56 -10.17 -11.23
C PHE A 70 10.09 -10.56 -10.99
N VAL A 71 9.17 -9.61 -11.15
CA VAL A 71 7.73 -9.80 -10.92
C VAL A 71 6.95 -9.53 -12.19
N SER A 72 5.96 -10.36 -12.51
CA SER A 72 5.12 -10.11 -13.68
C SER A 72 4.21 -8.89 -13.44
N GLU A 73 4.01 -8.06 -14.48
CA GLU A 73 3.12 -6.89 -14.39
C GLU A 73 1.70 -7.28 -13.94
N LYS A 74 1.24 -8.46 -14.36
CA LYS A 74 -0.08 -9.00 -13.99
C LYS A 74 -0.16 -9.29 -12.49
N GLU A 75 0.83 -9.95 -11.90
CA GLU A 75 0.84 -10.23 -10.46
C GLU A 75 0.98 -8.95 -9.65
N ARG A 76 1.83 -8.01 -10.10
CA ARG A 76 1.97 -6.69 -9.48
C ARG A 76 0.62 -5.95 -9.48
N ALA A 77 -0.07 -5.91 -10.62
CA ALA A 77 -1.36 -5.26 -10.74
C ALA A 77 -2.45 -5.95 -9.90
N ASN A 78 -2.46 -7.29 -9.88
CA ASN A 78 -3.34 -8.10 -9.05
C ASN A 78 -3.20 -7.74 -7.57
N LEU A 79 -1.97 -7.64 -7.05
CA LEU A 79 -1.75 -7.27 -5.66
C LEU A 79 -2.18 -5.82 -5.40
N LEU A 80 -1.63 -4.86 -6.16
CA LEU A 80 -1.75 -3.43 -5.83
C LEU A 80 -3.14 -2.85 -6.10
N PHE A 81 -3.86 -3.33 -7.12
CA PHE A 81 -5.16 -2.76 -7.50
C PHE A 81 -6.35 -3.64 -7.14
N PHE A 82 -6.15 -4.96 -7.08
CA PHE A 82 -7.23 -5.91 -6.83
C PHE A 82 -7.13 -6.62 -5.47
N GLY A 83 -6.05 -6.42 -4.73
CA GLY A 83 -5.82 -7.07 -3.43
C GLY A 83 -5.67 -8.59 -3.54
N ILE A 84 -5.24 -9.10 -4.71
CA ILE A 84 -5.07 -10.53 -4.98
C ILE A 84 -3.58 -10.86 -4.85
N PRO A 85 -3.12 -11.45 -3.74
CA PRO A 85 -1.72 -11.83 -3.59
C PRO A 85 -1.37 -13.03 -4.47
N PRO A 86 -0.09 -13.20 -4.87
CA PRO A 86 0.34 -14.32 -5.70
C PRO A 86 0.30 -15.66 -4.96
N ILE A 87 0.30 -15.63 -3.63
CA ILE A 87 0.10 -16.79 -2.76
C ILE A 87 -0.88 -16.41 -1.65
N GLU A 88 -1.64 -17.38 -1.17
CA GLU A 88 -2.53 -17.19 -0.03
C GLU A 88 -1.72 -17.21 1.27
N LEU A 89 -1.94 -16.21 2.11
CA LEU A 89 -1.44 -16.16 3.48
C LEU A 89 -2.63 -16.04 4.41
N SER A 90 -2.64 -16.81 5.49
CA SER A 90 -3.54 -16.57 6.60
C SER A 90 -3.27 -15.21 7.24
N LYS A 91 -4.27 -14.70 7.95
CA LYS A 91 -4.15 -13.44 8.72
C LYS A 91 -2.96 -13.48 9.68
N ASP A 92 -2.74 -14.62 10.33
CA ASP A 92 -1.67 -14.78 11.31
C ASP A 92 -0.28 -14.85 10.65
N GLU A 93 -0.15 -15.51 9.49
CA GLU A 93 1.09 -15.48 8.71
C GLU A 93 1.44 -14.07 8.26
N PHE A 94 0.48 -13.36 7.65
CA PHE A 94 0.67 -11.97 7.24
C PHE A 94 1.11 -11.09 8.41
N LYS A 95 0.40 -11.17 9.54
CA LYS A 95 0.72 -10.44 10.77
C LYS A 95 2.13 -10.77 11.28
N ASN A 96 2.52 -12.04 11.29
CA ASN A 96 3.82 -12.48 11.76
C ASN A 96 4.96 -11.97 10.87
N ILE A 97 4.73 -11.90 9.56
CA ILE A 97 5.73 -11.41 8.60
C ILE A 97 5.91 -9.90 8.76
N ILE A 98 4.84 -9.09 8.72
CA ILE A 98 4.98 -7.63 8.79
C ILE A 98 5.27 -7.11 10.21
N GLY A 99 4.98 -7.92 11.24
CA GLY A 99 5.21 -7.63 12.65
C GLY A 99 4.03 -6.90 13.34
N ASP A 100 3.88 -7.14 14.65
CA ASP A 100 2.74 -6.66 15.45
C ASP A 100 2.50 -5.15 15.35
N PHE A 101 3.56 -4.34 15.43
CA PHE A 101 3.44 -2.89 15.40
C PHE A 101 2.89 -2.38 14.05
N LYS A 102 3.48 -2.84 12.94
CA LYS A 102 3.02 -2.47 11.59
C LYS A 102 1.67 -3.06 11.26
N TYR A 103 1.35 -4.23 11.81
CA TYR A 103 0.03 -4.80 11.70
C TYR A 103 -1.03 -3.94 12.39
N GLN A 104 -0.78 -3.47 13.62
CA GLN A 104 -1.70 -2.53 14.28
C GLN A 104 -1.83 -1.21 13.51
N ALA A 105 -0.71 -0.64 13.05
CA ALA A 105 -0.75 0.57 12.24
C ALA A 105 -1.50 0.36 10.91
N HIS A 106 -1.40 -0.82 10.30
CA HIS A 106 -2.20 -1.18 9.12
C HIS A 106 -3.70 -1.21 9.43
N LEU A 107 -4.09 -1.75 10.58
CA LEU A 107 -5.51 -1.71 11.00
C LEU A 107 -5.98 -0.27 11.21
N ASN A 108 -5.14 0.61 11.76
CA ASN A 108 -5.45 2.03 11.88
C ASN A 108 -5.64 2.69 10.50
N TYR A 109 -4.81 2.36 9.51
CA TYR A 109 -5.00 2.84 8.15
C TYR A 109 -6.32 2.33 7.56
N PHE A 110 -6.61 1.04 7.69
CA PHE A 110 -7.83 0.45 7.15
C PHE A 110 -9.08 1.05 7.78
N TYR A 111 -9.16 1.11 9.11
CA TYR A 111 -10.37 1.55 9.81
C TYR A 111 -10.45 3.07 10.02
N GLY A 112 -9.33 3.74 10.21
CA GLY A 112 -9.27 5.18 10.45
C GLY A 112 -9.21 5.99 9.17
N VAL A 113 -8.46 5.54 8.16
CA VAL A 113 -8.27 6.32 6.93
C VAL A 113 -9.19 5.84 5.81
N LEU A 114 -9.15 4.55 5.47
CA LEU A 114 -9.83 4.03 4.30
C LEU A 114 -11.36 4.01 4.48
N VAL A 115 -11.85 3.53 5.62
CA VAL A 115 -13.28 3.53 5.94
C VAL A 115 -13.85 4.95 5.98
N GLU A 116 -13.15 5.91 6.58
CA GLU A 116 -13.59 7.32 6.62
C GLU A 116 -13.71 7.90 5.20
N ARG A 117 -12.71 7.67 4.34
CA ARG A 117 -12.74 8.10 2.94
C ARG A 117 -13.95 7.53 2.19
N PHE A 118 -14.27 6.25 2.40
CA PHE A 118 -15.44 5.64 1.77
C PHE A 118 -16.76 6.22 2.27
N LEU A 119 -16.88 6.55 3.55
CA LEU A 119 -18.06 7.22 4.09
C LEU A 119 -18.26 8.60 3.48
N ILE A 120 -17.20 9.40 3.41
CA ILE A 120 -17.23 10.73 2.77
C ILE A 120 -17.62 10.61 1.29
N LEU A 121 -17.04 9.64 0.57
CA LEU A 121 -17.35 9.40 -0.84
C LEU A 121 -18.82 9.01 -1.04
N ALA A 122 -19.34 8.09 -0.22
CA ALA A 122 -20.72 7.64 -0.30
C ALA A 122 -21.71 8.80 -0.10
N VAL A 123 -21.48 9.64 0.92
CA VAL A 123 -22.31 10.84 1.18
C VAL A 123 -22.18 11.86 0.05
N THR A 124 -20.97 12.10 -0.45
CA THR A 124 -20.73 13.04 -1.55
C THR A 124 -21.46 12.61 -2.82
N GLU A 125 -21.43 11.32 -3.13
CA GLU A 125 -22.15 10.76 -4.28
C GLU A 125 -23.66 10.83 -4.11
N GLU A 126 -24.19 10.64 -2.89
CA GLU A 126 -25.62 10.81 -2.62
C GLU A 126 -26.06 12.27 -2.85
N ILE A 127 -25.28 13.24 -2.35
CA ILE A 127 -25.55 14.67 -2.58
C ILE A 127 -25.51 15.00 -4.08
N ARG A 128 -24.50 14.51 -4.81
CA ARG A 128 -24.39 14.70 -6.26
C ARG A 128 -25.59 14.12 -7.00
N LYS A 129 -26.02 12.89 -6.65
CA LYS A 129 -27.22 12.26 -7.21
C LYS A 129 -28.48 13.09 -6.92
N LYS A 130 -28.66 13.56 -5.68
CA LYS A 130 -29.81 14.41 -5.30
C LYS A 130 -29.84 15.73 -6.07
N LYS A 131 -28.70 16.41 -6.22
CA LYS A 131 -28.61 17.64 -7.03
C LYS A 131 -28.97 17.39 -8.50
N ARG A 132 -28.47 16.30 -9.10
CA ARG A 132 -28.80 15.91 -10.47
C ARG A 132 -30.31 15.65 -10.64
N VAL A 133 -30.93 14.91 -9.72
CA VAL A 133 -32.39 14.63 -9.76
C VAL A 133 -33.22 15.91 -9.64
N LEU A 134 -32.77 16.87 -8.84
CA LEU A 134 -33.46 18.15 -8.63
C LEU A 134 -33.18 19.20 -9.74
N GLY A 135 -32.38 18.88 -10.76
CA GLY A 135 -32.00 19.83 -11.81
C GLY A 135 -31.12 20.99 -11.32
N LEU A 136 -30.51 20.88 -10.12
CA LEU A 136 -29.69 21.91 -9.48
C LEU A 136 -28.22 21.86 -9.93
N ASN A 137 -27.97 21.58 -11.22
CA ASN A 137 -26.64 21.79 -11.78
C ASN A 137 -26.48 23.29 -12.01
N ASN A 138 -25.87 23.98 -11.05
CA ASN A 138 -25.27 25.28 -11.34
C ASN A 138 -24.02 25.03 -12.20
N ASP A 139 -24.23 24.83 -13.49
CA ASP A 139 -23.19 24.97 -14.51
C ASP A 139 -22.95 26.47 -14.69
N ASN A 140 -22.17 27.06 -13.80
CA ASN A 140 -21.38 28.23 -14.15
C ASN A 140 -20.01 27.69 -14.52
N GLY A 141 -19.76 27.62 -15.84
CA GLY A 141 -18.45 27.32 -16.40
C GLY A 141 -17.40 28.36 -16.07
#